data_AF-A0A1H6KU61-F1
#
_entry.id   AF-A0A1H6KU61-F1
#
_cell.length_a   1.000
_cell.length_b   1.000
_cell.length_c   1.000
_cell.angle_alpha   90.00
_cell.angle_beta   90.00
_cell.angle_gamma   90.00
#
_symmetry.space_group_name_H-M   'P 1'
#
loop_
_entity.id
_entity.type
_entity.pdbx_description
1 polymer ?
#
loop_
_entity_poly.entity_id
_entity_poly.type
_entity_poly.pdbx_seq_one_letter_code
_entity_poly.pdbx_strand_id
1 'polypeptide(L)'
;MKLLDSLLNTFNIGSKTNGFVKMDLQKRDEKVSLSDMSPTAIFNRFDLSADNGQHCGEYRIVYHKNNGSRFFLIFEAEYPNPDSSKGKQGCFAVADFWRKIGHMSKADALVQLERFFYKGLTHKGVKLPAVINFTHYTHGTGQVRSNSFIQSPWQLREFKTDINTKGEVVFVADTVKSNPLTKLFVNKGDLPINWNIGPYSSTGFFANKEGLDSPTTILVKEGKPESKSGSYSYSIKRSTESDSLKTLRLDFNRDFGTYVDNLLAPERRASNPSASDIINGFSLDNDDRYNEFQSDANESDNTANGRNKNLSAIISKKLTALNLSNYSVQMIRNRAEAMSCGGCHHNSNNAEIAPNVNWPKSGDFVHVDEQGTLSPALINQFLPAREALLKDFLRKTTEEIVE
;
A
#
# COMPACT_ATOMS: atom_id res chain seq x y z
N MET A 1 1.16 22.19 16.97
CA MET A 1 1.69 22.66 15.66
C MET A 1 2.96 21.90 15.28
N LYS A 2 4.04 21.90 16.11
CA LYS A 2 5.32 21.23 15.84
C LYS A 2 5.27 19.79 15.29
N LEU A 3 4.41 18.92 15.84
CA LEU A 3 4.30 17.52 15.39
C LEU A 3 3.86 17.43 13.92
N LEU A 4 2.78 18.11 13.55
CA LEU A 4 2.29 18.11 12.18
C LEU A 4 3.27 18.82 11.22
N ASP A 5 3.96 19.86 11.69
CA ASP A 5 5.00 20.53 10.91
C ASP A 5 6.14 19.57 10.54
N SER A 6 6.52 18.66 11.45
CA SER A 6 7.55 17.65 11.16
C SER A 6 7.17 16.70 10.02
N LEU A 7 5.89 16.33 9.91
CA LEU A 7 5.35 15.58 8.78
C LEU A 7 5.40 16.41 7.51
N LEU A 8 4.87 17.65 7.55
CA LEU A 8 4.79 18.53 6.38
C LEU A 8 6.18 18.85 5.80
N ASN A 9 7.19 19.01 6.65
CA ASN A 9 8.56 19.25 6.23
C ASN A 9 9.13 18.12 5.36
N THR A 10 8.65 16.89 5.51
CA THR A 10 9.12 15.77 4.68
C THR A 10 8.74 15.90 3.20
N PHE A 11 7.68 16.66 2.89
CA PHE A 11 7.28 16.91 1.50
C PHE A 11 8.24 17.82 0.74
N ASN A 12 9.10 18.56 1.44
CA ASN A 12 10.16 19.38 0.82
C ASN A 12 11.45 18.59 0.58
N ILE A 13 11.52 17.33 1.03
CA ILE A 13 12.67 16.45 0.86
C ILE A 13 12.56 15.74 -0.50
N GLY A 14 13.58 15.93 -1.35
CA GLY A 14 13.61 15.36 -2.71
C GLY A 14 14.27 13.98 -2.81
N SER A 15 14.80 13.45 -1.71
CA SER A 15 15.38 12.11 -1.67
C SER A 15 15.59 11.65 -0.23
N LYS A 16 15.49 10.34 0.04
CA LYS A 16 15.83 9.75 1.33
C LYS A 16 16.56 8.42 1.12
N THR A 17 17.47 8.08 2.05
CA THR A 17 18.23 6.82 2.00
C THR A 17 17.47 5.74 2.75
N ASN A 18 17.25 4.59 2.10
CA ASN A 18 16.83 3.35 2.73
C ASN A 18 17.99 2.35 2.69
N GLY A 19 18.49 1.94 3.86
CA GLY A 19 19.74 1.19 3.97
C GLY A 19 20.91 1.94 3.31
N PHE A 20 21.38 1.44 2.18
CA PHE A 20 22.47 2.03 1.39
C PHE A 20 22.01 2.57 0.02
N VAL A 21 20.70 2.55 -0.26
CA VAL A 21 20.14 3.06 -1.53
C VAL A 21 19.46 4.41 -1.29
N LYS A 22 19.91 5.41 -2.03
CA LYS A 22 19.24 6.71 -2.10
C LYS A 22 18.04 6.60 -3.03
N MET A 23 16.86 6.88 -2.51
CA MET A 23 15.59 6.87 -3.24
C MET A 23 15.14 8.31 -3.48
N ASP A 24 14.70 8.59 -4.70
CA ASP A 24 14.19 9.89 -5.07
C ASP A 24 12.78 10.07 -4.53
N LEU A 25 12.45 11.28 -4.09
CA LEU A 25 11.12 11.62 -3.59
C LEU A 25 10.58 12.82 -4.34
N GLN A 26 9.28 12.79 -4.62
CA GLN A 26 8.61 13.92 -5.23
C GLN A 26 8.45 15.03 -4.19
N LYS A 27 9.07 16.19 -4.44
CA LYS A 27 8.82 17.38 -3.65
C LYS A 27 7.41 17.92 -3.90
N ARG A 28 6.74 18.40 -2.85
CA ARG A 28 5.45 19.08 -2.93
C ARG A 28 5.62 20.49 -2.37
N ASP A 29 5.93 21.43 -3.27
CA ASP A 29 6.25 22.82 -2.90
C ASP A 29 5.01 23.61 -2.44
N GLU A 30 3.80 23.12 -2.73
CA GLU A 30 2.56 23.71 -2.22
C GLU A 30 2.43 23.49 -0.71
N LYS A 31 2.35 24.59 0.03
CA LYS A 31 2.16 24.54 1.47
C LYS A 31 0.78 23.99 1.81
N VAL A 32 0.78 22.85 2.51
CA VAL A 32 -0.44 22.26 3.07
C VAL A 32 -0.65 22.80 4.48
N SER A 33 -1.74 23.54 4.70
CA SER A 33 -2.24 23.74 6.06
C SER A 33 -3.03 22.51 6.48
N LEU A 34 -2.76 22.01 7.69
CA LEU A 34 -3.53 20.93 8.33
C LEU A 34 -4.56 21.49 9.32
N SER A 35 -4.99 22.74 9.13
CA SER A 35 -6.20 23.28 9.76
C SER A 35 -7.46 22.72 9.07
N ASP A 36 -8.58 22.76 9.79
CA ASP A 36 -9.90 22.46 9.22
C ASP A 36 -10.01 21.05 8.62
N MET A 37 -9.54 20.05 9.38
CA MET A 37 -9.70 18.64 9.01
C MET A 37 -10.91 18.02 9.71
N SER A 38 -11.70 17.25 8.97
CA SER A 38 -12.85 16.52 9.51
C SER A 38 -12.64 15.02 9.41
N PRO A 39 -12.96 14.24 10.47
CA PRO A 39 -12.98 12.79 10.36
C PRO A 39 -14.07 12.38 9.36
N THR A 40 -13.72 11.53 8.40
CA THR A 40 -14.63 11.11 7.33
C THR A 40 -14.89 9.61 7.31
N ALA A 41 -13.94 8.81 7.82
CA ALA A 41 -14.10 7.37 7.85
C ALA A 41 -13.38 6.74 9.03
N ILE A 42 -13.96 5.67 9.54
CA ILE A 42 -13.42 4.86 10.63
C ILE A 42 -13.50 3.40 10.22
N PHE A 43 -12.41 2.65 10.43
CA PHE A 43 -12.34 1.23 10.09
C PHE A 43 -11.71 0.43 11.23
N ASN A 44 -12.19 -0.79 11.42
CA ASN A 44 -11.44 -1.82 12.13
C ASN A 44 -10.78 -2.75 11.10
N ARG A 45 -9.56 -3.19 11.42
CA ARG A 45 -8.78 -4.16 10.66
C ARG A 45 -8.38 -5.30 11.57
N PHE A 46 -9.41 -5.97 12.11
CA PHE A 46 -9.24 -7.15 12.95
C PHE A 46 -8.54 -8.30 12.20
N ASP A 47 -8.63 -8.30 10.87
CA ASP A 47 -7.88 -9.18 9.97
C ASP A 47 -6.35 -9.01 10.08
N LEU A 48 -5.86 -7.90 10.62
CA LEU A 48 -4.45 -7.65 10.90
C LEU A 48 -4.04 -8.01 12.33
N SER A 49 -4.89 -8.71 13.09
CA SER A 49 -4.52 -9.14 14.44
C SER A 49 -3.39 -10.17 14.42
N ALA A 50 -2.51 -10.11 15.42
CA ALA A 50 -1.44 -11.08 15.53
C ALA A 50 -2.00 -12.46 15.85
N ASP A 51 -1.49 -13.50 15.18
CA ASP A 51 -1.92 -14.88 15.40
C ASP A 51 -1.66 -15.35 16.84
N ASN A 52 -0.61 -14.85 17.47
CA ASN A 52 -0.26 -15.10 18.88
C ASN A 52 -1.05 -14.23 19.87
N GLY A 53 -1.84 -13.26 19.39
CA GLY A 53 -2.58 -12.30 20.22
C GLY A 53 -1.72 -11.19 20.82
N GLN A 54 -0.55 -10.87 20.26
CA GLN A 54 0.24 -9.71 20.71
C GLN A 54 -0.53 -8.38 20.56
N HIS A 55 -1.29 -8.23 19.48
CA HIS A 55 -2.15 -7.08 19.23
C HIS A 55 -3.48 -7.51 18.56
N CYS A 56 -4.51 -6.68 18.71
CA CYS A 56 -5.87 -6.95 18.22
C CYS A 56 -6.16 -6.28 16.88
N GLY A 57 -5.14 -6.24 16.01
CA GLY A 57 -5.22 -5.66 14.68
C GLY A 57 -5.03 -4.15 14.67
N GLU A 58 -5.47 -3.52 13.59
CA GLU A 58 -5.28 -2.10 13.34
C GLU A 58 -6.62 -1.36 13.33
N TYR A 59 -6.64 -0.09 13.78
CA TYR A 59 -7.85 0.72 13.80
C TYR A 59 -7.56 2.07 13.19
N ARG A 60 -8.36 2.38 12.18
CA ARG A 60 -8.12 3.49 11.29
C ARG A 60 -9.13 4.60 11.53
N ILE A 61 -8.64 5.83 11.65
CA ILE A 61 -9.44 7.04 11.46
C ILE A 61 -8.81 7.87 10.34
N VAL A 62 -9.65 8.28 9.39
CA VAL A 62 -9.27 9.08 8.23
C VAL A 62 -9.81 10.48 8.43
N TYR A 63 -8.94 11.47 8.35
CA TYR A 63 -9.31 12.87 8.26
C TYR A 63 -9.10 13.36 6.84
N HIS A 64 -10.03 14.17 6.36
CA HIS A 64 -9.88 14.90 5.12
C HIS A 64 -9.80 16.39 5.40
N LYS A 65 -9.03 17.10 4.59
CA LYS A 65 -9.01 18.56 4.60
C LYS A 65 -10.29 19.09 3.94
N ASN A 66 -11.00 19.99 4.60
CA ASN A 66 -12.29 20.50 4.11
C ASN A 66 -12.15 21.54 2.99
N ASN A 67 -10.98 22.21 2.87
CA ASN A 67 -10.76 23.34 1.97
C ASN A 67 -9.47 23.22 1.14
N GLY A 68 -9.52 23.67 -0.10
CA GLY A 68 -8.38 23.68 -1.03
C GLY A 68 -8.05 22.28 -1.57
N SER A 69 -6.77 22.04 -1.87
CA SER A 69 -6.29 20.79 -2.46
C SER A 69 -6.57 19.56 -1.59
N ARG A 70 -7.05 18.47 -2.21
CA ARG A 70 -7.48 17.24 -1.51
C ARG A 70 -6.28 16.57 -0.81
N PHE A 71 -6.41 16.42 0.50
CA PHE A 71 -5.39 15.83 1.37
C PHE A 71 -6.08 15.03 2.48
N PHE A 72 -5.57 13.82 2.73
CA PHE A 72 -5.99 13.01 3.86
C PHE A 72 -4.84 12.75 4.81
N LEU A 73 -5.17 12.74 6.09
CA LEU A 73 -4.31 12.25 7.16
C LEU A 73 -4.98 11.05 7.79
N ILE A 74 -4.28 9.93 7.81
CA ILE A 74 -4.81 8.63 8.15
C ILE A 74 -4.01 8.09 9.33
N PHE A 75 -4.68 7.81 10.43
CA PHE A 75 -4.07 7.21 11.61
C PHE A 75 -4.50 5.74 11.66
N GLU A 76 -3.54 4.84 11.55
CA GLU A 76 -3.68 3.39 11.46
C GLU A 76 -3.00 2.76 12.68
N ALA A 77 -3.70 2.75 13.82
CA ALA A 77 -3.09 2.38 15.10
C ALA A 77 -3.04 0.85 15.24
N GLU A 78 -1.87 0.29 15.54
CA GLU A 78 -1.81 -1.08 16.06
C GLU A 78 -2.36 -1.08 17.48
N TYR A 79 -3.43 -1.83 17.70
CA TYR A 79 -4.13 -1.78 18.98
C TYR A 79 -3.67 -2.88 19.91
N PRO A 80 -3.24 -2.53 21.13
CA PRO A 80 -2.73 -3.51 22.06
C PRO A 80 -3.81 -4.53 22.42
N ASN A 81 -3.38 -5.75 22.73
CA ASN A 81 -4.28 -6.72 23.34
C ASN A 81 -4.64 -6.28 24.77
N PRO A 82 -5.94 -6.02 25.07
CA PRO A 82 -6.36 -5.59 26.41
C PRO A 82 -6.10 -6.63 27.51
N ASP A 83 -5.93 -7.90 27.14
CA ASP A 83 -5.62 -9.00 28.05
C ASP A 83 -4.63 -9.97 27.39
N SER A 84 -3.37 -9.52 27.27
CA SER A 84 -2.29 -10.29 26.63
C SER A 84 -2.03 -11.65 27.29
N SER A 85 -2.41 -11.83 28.56
CA SER A 85 -2.30 -13.11 29.28
C SER A 85 -3.13 -14.24 28.65
N LYS A 86 -4.18 -13.88 27.90
CA LYS A 86 -5.08 -14.82 27.22
C LYS A 86 -4.74 -15.05 25.74
N GLY A 87 -3.59 -14.54 25.27
CA GLY A 87 -3.22 -14.58 23.86
C GLY A 87 -4.37 -14.05 22.98
N LYS A 88 -4.68 -14.74 21.88
CA LYS A 88 -5.73 -14.33 20.92
C LYS A 88 -7.10 -14.08 21.56
N GLN A 89 -7.46 -14.79 22.63
CA GLN A 89 -8.75 -14.61 23.31
C GLN A 89 -8.88 -13.25 24.01
N GLY A 90 -7.77 -12.60 24.37
CA GLY A 90 -7.78 -11.25 24.97
C GLY A 90 -8.41 -10.19 24.07
N CYS A 91 -8.44 -10.42 22.75
CA CYS A 91 -9.07 -9.54 21.78
C CYS A 91 -10.60 -9.62 21.73
N PHE A 92 -11.21 -10.59 22.42
CA PHE A 92 -12.67 -10.78 22.39
C PHE A 92 -13.45 -9.51 22.78
N ALA A 93 -13.00 -8.80 23.82
CA ALA A 93 -13.69 -7.59 24.26
C ALA A 93 -13.71 -6.50 23.17
N VAL A 94 -12.64 -6.41 22.37
CA VAL A 94 -12.57 -5.46 21.25
C VAL A 94 -13.48 -5.92 20.10
N ALA A 95 -13.49 -7.21 19.77
CA ALA A 95 -14.38 -7.77 18.75
C ALA A 95 -15.86 -7.58 19.12
N ASP A 96 -16.23 -7.84 20.37
CA ASP A 96 -17.57 -7.65 20.90
C ASP A 96 -17.99 -6.16 20.88
N PHE A 97 -17.07 -5.25 21.19
CA PHE A 97 -17.30 -3.81 21.08
C PHE A 97 -17.68 -3.44 19.64
N TRP A 98 -16.88 -3.84 18.65
CA TRP A 98 -17.16 -3.55 17.24
C TRP A 98 -18.46 -4.17 16.73
N ARG A 99 -18.79 -5.40 17.18
CA ARG A 99 -20.10 -5.99 16.91
C ARG A 99 -21.24 -5.11 17.43
N LYS A 100 -21.13 -4.60 18.67
CA LYS A 100 -22.17 -3.73 19.23
C LYS A 100 -22.28 -2.40 18.47
N ILE A 101 -21.16 -1.81 18.07
CA ILE A 101 -21.16 -0.60 17.22
C ILE A 101 -21.98 -0.84 15.95
N GLY A 102 -21.83 -2.00 15.30
CA GLY A 102 -22.59 -2.36 14.09
C GLY A 102 -24.11 -2.47 14.28
N HIS A 103 -24.60 -2.58 15.52
CA HIS A 103 -26.03 -2.65 15.86
C HIS A 103 -26.60 -1.34 16.43
N MET A 104 -25.77 -0.31 16.61
CA MET A 104 -26.20 0.98 17.14
C MET A 104 -26.77 1.91 16.06
N SER A 105 -27.53 2.92 16.49
CA SER A 105 -27.79 4.07 15.64
C SER A 105 -26.47 4.78 15.28
N LYS A 106 -26.41 5.48 14.13
CA LYS A 106 -25.20 6.22 13.74
C LYS A 106 -24.76 7.24 14.80
N ALA A 107 -25.71 7.88 15.48
CA ALA A 107 -25.44 8.87 16.52
C ALA A 107 -24.80 8.22 17.76
N ASP A 108 -25.35 7.10 18.23
CA ASP A 108 -24.81 6.40 19.40
C ASP A 108 -23.46 5.74 19.09
N ALA A 109 -23.33 5.15 17.90
CA ALA A 109 -22.08 4.60 17.40
C ALA A 109 -20.98 5.67 17.41
N LEU A 110 -21.27 6.88 16.93
CA LEU A 110 -20.32 7.99 16.91
C LEU A 110 -19.83 8.35 18.32
N VAL A 111 -20.74 8.46 19.30
CA VAL A 111 -20.38 8.76 20.70
C VAL A 111 -19.45 7.69 21.28
N GLN A 112 -19.71 6.41 21.01
CA GLN A 112 -18.87 5.32 21.48
C GLN A 112 -17.53 5.26 20.75
N LEU A 113 -17.51 5.50 19.44
CA LEU A 113 -16.28 5.54 18.64
C LEU A 113 -15.39 6.71 19.05
N GLU A 114 -15.95 7.89 19.33
CA GLU A 114 -15.18 9.04 19.83
C GLU A 114 -14.49 8.69 21.16
N ARG A 115 -15.22 8.06 22.09
CA ARG A 115 -14.63 7.57 23.34
C ARG A 115 -13.53 6.54 23.09
N PHE A 116 -13.81 5.52 22.27
CA PHE A 116 -12.86 4.46 21.95
C PHE A 116 -11.58 5.01 21.31
N PHE A 117 -11.69 5.96 20.40
CA PHE A 117 -10.53 6.51 19.70
C PHE A 117 -9.69 7.47 20.56
N TYR A 118 -10.31 8.37 21.33
CA TYR A 118 -9.58 9.45 21.98
C TYR A 118 -9.42 9.34 23.49
N LYS A 119 -10.26 8.56 24.17
CA LYS A 119 -10.30 8.48 25.64
C LYS A 119 -10.06 7.07 26.18
N GLY A 120 -10.40 6.06 25.40
CA GLY A 120 -10.61 4.70 25.89
C GLY A 120 -11.94 4.57 26.62
N LEU A 121 -12.33 3.33 26.93
CA LEU A 121 -13.57 3.00 27.63
C LEU A 121 -13.46 1.65 28.33
N THR A 122 -14.44 1.32 29.19
CA THR A 122 -14.56 -0.03 29.76
C THR A 122 -15.70 -0.75 29.06
N HIS A 123 -15.45 -1.97 28.62
CA HIS A 123 -16.42 -2.82 27.93
C HIS A 123 -16.39 -4.22 28.51
N LYS A 124 -17.52 -4.70 29.05
CA LYS A 124 -17.62 -5.99 29.76
C LYS A 124 -16.56 -6.18 30.85
N GLY A 125 -16.27 -5.12 31.61
CA GLY A 125 -15.26 -5.14 32.67
C GLY A 125 -13.80 -5.09 32.18
N VAL A 126 -13.56 -5.12 30.87
CA VAL A 126 -12.23 -5.00 30.27
C VAL A 126 -11.98 -3.54 29.89
N LYS A 127 -10.81 -3.01 30.27
CA LYS A 127 -10.39 -1.66 29.87
C LYS A 127 -9.86 -1.69 28.44
N LEU A 128 -10.52 -0.95 27.56
CA LEU A 128 -10.11 -0.72 26.19
C LEU A 128 -9.38 0.63 26.13
N PRO A 129 -8.04 0.67 25.94
CA PRO A 129 -7.30 1.93 25.86
C PRO A 129 -7.72 2.76 24.63
N ALA A 130 -7.39 4.06 24.64
CA ALA A 130 -7.62 4.92 23.49
C ALA A 130 -6.85 4.42 22.27
N VAL A 131 -7.50 4.35 21.10
CA VAL A 131 -6.85 3.96 19.84
C VAL A 131 -5.75 4.94 19.47
N ILE A 132 -6.02 6.25 19.58
CA ILE A 132 -5.04 7.29 19.30
C ILE A 132 -4.11 7.43 20.50
N ASN A 133 -2.96 6.78 20.41
CA ASN A 133 -1.88 6.89 21.39
C ASN A 133 -0.53 6.96 20.66
N PHE A 134 0.39 7.77 21.17
CA PHE A 134 1.76 7.87 20.65
C PHE A 134 2.40 6.49 20.44
N THR A 135 2.27 5.57 21.39
CA THR A 135 2.95 4.26 21.32
C THR A 135 2.42 3.37 20.20
N HIS A 136 1.19 3.59 19.72
CA HIS A 136 0.56 2.78 18.68
C HIS A 136 1.03 3.12 17.25
N TYR A 137 1.92 4.11 17.12
CA TYR A 137 2.51 4.55 15.85
C TYR A 137 4.03 4.57 15.86
N THR A 138 4.67 3.98 16.88
CA THR A 138 6.12 3.87 16.97
C THR A 138 6.67 2.83 16.00
N HIS A 139 7.99 2.81 15.78
CA HIS A 139 8.65 1.79 14.96
C HIS A 139 8.26 0.38 15.40
N GLY A 140 7.88 -0.47 14.44
CA GLY A 140 7.41 -1.84 14.69
C GLY A 140 5.95 -1.94 15.15
N THR A 141 5.19 -0.84 15.18
CA THR A 141 3.74 -0.84 15.44
C THR A 141 2.99 -0.21 14.26
N GLY A 142 1.80 0.34 14.49
CA GLY A 142 0.96 1.00 13.49
C GLY A 142 1.61 2.23 12.83
N GLN A 143 0.85 2.96 12.03
CA GLN A 143 1.39 4.00 11.16
C GLN A 143 0.47 5.21 11.03
N VAL A 144 1.07 6.33 10.65
CA VAL A 144 0.35 7.49 10.16
C VAL A 144 0.65 7.62 8.67
N ARG A 145 -0.37 7.77 7.85
CA ARG A 145 -0.22 7.93 6.40
C ARG A 145 -0.83 9.23 5.95
N SER A 146 -0.17 9.86 4.98
CA SER A 146 -0.74 10.97 4.24
C SER A 146 -1.07 10.53 2.84
N ASN A 147 -2.19 11.00 2.32
CA ASN A 147 -2.58 10.81 0.94
C ASN A 147 -2.81 12.20 0.33
N SER A 148 -2.01 12.54 -0.68
CA SER A 148 -1.93 13.88 -1.26
C SER A 148 -2.31 13.87 -2.74
N PHE A 149 -3.32 14.67 -3.08
CA PHE A 149 -3.73 14.97 -4.46
C PHE A 149 -3.35 16.39 -4.87
N ILE A 150 -2.47 17.03 -4.10
CA ILE A 150 -2.14 18.46 -4.23
C ILE A 150 -1.44 18.76 -5.57
N GLN A 151 -0.83 17.74 -6.17
CA GLN A 151 -0.28 17.74 -7.53
C GLN A 151 -0.37 16.31 -8.09
N SER A 152 -0.45 16.14 -9.41
CA SER A 152 -0.38 14.80 -10.03
C SER A 152 1.08 14.29 -10.07
N PRO A 153 1.33 12.97 -9.92
CA PRO A 153 0.35 11.94 -9.57
C PRO A 153 -0.07 11.99 -8.09
N TRP A 154 -1.13 11.27 -7.75
CA TRP A 154 -1.47 10.94 -6.37
C TRP A 154 -0.25 10.38 -5.61
N GLN A 155 -0.06 10.78 -4.34
CA GLN A 155 1.02 10.25 -3.51
C GLN A 155 0.55 9.81 -2.13
N LEU A 156 1.00 8.62 -1.74
CA LEU A 156 0.96 8.14 -0.36
C LEU A 156 2.36 8.19 0.28
N ARG A 157 2.42 8.61 1.54
CA ARG A 157 3.62 8.55 2.39
C ARG A 157 3.25 7.98 3.75
N GLU A 158 4.20 7.30 4.37
CA GLU A 158 4.07 6.69 5.69
C GLU A 158 4.98 7.36 6.72
N PHE A 159 4.53 7.40 7.97
CA PHE A 159 5.21 8.03 9.09
C PHE A 159 5.04 7.20 10.36
N LYS A 160 6.05 7.27 11.23
CA LYS A 160 6.02 6.79 12.62
C LYS A 160 6.15 7.97 13.57
N THR A 161 5.63 7.82 14.78
CA THR A 161 5.89 8.77 15.87
C THR A 161 7.22 8.45 16.53
N ASP A 162 7.99 9.50 16.82
CA ASP A 162 9.29 9.37 17.48
C ASP A 162 9.57 10.60 18.38
N ILE A 163 10.62 10.52 19.19
CA ILE A 163 11.14 11.62 20.00
C ILE A 163 12.52 11.97 19.47
N ASN A 164 12.67 13.21 18.95
CA ASN A 164 13.93 13.66 18.38
C ASN A 164 15.01 13.88 19.46
N THR A 165 16.25 14.19 19.03
CA THR A 165 17.39 14.44 19.95
C THR A 165 17.21 15.62 20.91
N LYS A 166 16.19 16.46 20.71
CA LYS A 166 15.83 17.58 21.58
C LYS A 166 14.69 17.23 22.54
N GLY A 167 14.22 15.98 22.55
CA GLY A 167 13.08 15.54 23.37
C GLY A 167 11.72 15.94 22.81
N GLU A 168 11.64 16.35 21.54
CA GLU A 168 10.38 16.77 20.92
C GLU A 168 9.71 15.62 20.16
N VAL A 169 8.38 15.50 20.32
CA VAL A 169 7.56 14.54 19.58
C VAL A 169 7.47 14.96 18.11
N VAL A 170 7.86 14.04 17.21
CA VAL A 170 7.91 14.26 15.76
C VAL A 170 7.31 13.07 15.01
N PHE A 171 6.93 13.32 13.77
CA PHE A 171 6.71 12.30 12.76
C PHE A 171 8.01 12.11 11.98
N VAL A 172 8.43 10.85 11.84
CA VAL A 172 9.55 10.45 11.01
C VAL A 172 9.02 9.66 9.82
N ALA A 173 9.44 10.04 8.61
CA ALA A 173 9.03 9.30 7.41
C ALA A 173 9.52 7.85 7.48
N ASP A 174 8.66 6.91 7.15
CA ASP A 174 8.96 5.48 7.05
C ASP A 174 8.63 4.99 5.63
N THR A 175 9.13 3.81 5.29
CA THR A 175 8.82 3.19 4.00
C THR A 175 7.35 2.80 3.92
N VAL A 176 6.77 2.91 2.72
CA VAL A 176 5.43 2.39 2.45
C VAL A 176 5.53 0.88 2.34
N LYS A 177 4.87 0.17 3.25
CA LYS A 177 4.97 -1.30 3.32
C LYS A 177 4.39 -1.97 2.08
N SER A 178 5.00 -3.10 1.68
CA SER A 178 4.66 -3.84 0.45
C SER A 178 4.75 -3.01 -0.84
N ASN A 179 5.61 -1.97 -0.85
CA ASN A 179 5.85 -1.11 -2.00
C ASN A 179 7.36 -1.11 -2.37
N PRO A 180 7.91 -2.26 -2.79
CA PRO A 180 9.30 -2.37 -3.18
C PRO A 180 9.61 -1.50 -4.38
N LEU A 181 10.83 -0.92 -4.40
CA LEU A 181 11.31 -0.09 -5.48
C LEU A 181 11.14 -0.77 -6.84
N THR A 182 10.35 -0.16 -7.72
CA THR A 182 9.96 -0.77 -9.00
C THR A 182 11.15 -1.11 -9.88
N LYS A 183 12.27 -0.37 -9.74
CA LYS A 183 13.55 -0.69 -10.37
C LYS A 183 13.99 -2.13 -10.09
N LEU A 184 13.67 -2.73 -8.96
CA LEU A 184 14.04 -4.11 -8.61
C LEU A 184 13.37 -5.18 -9.51
N PHE A 185 12.28 -4.84 -10.18
CA PHE A 185 11.49 -5.75 -11.02
C PHE A 185 11.90 -5.79 -12.49
N VAL A 186 12.85 -4.97 -12.93
CA VAL A 186 13.43 -5.01 -14.30
C VAL A 186 14.84 -5.61 -14.33
N ASN A 187 15.34 -6.02 -15.49
CA ASN A 187 16.73 -6.50 -15.59
C ASN A 187 17.72 -5.34 -15.42
N LYS A 188 18.94 -5.69 -14.99
CA LYS A 188 20.07 -4.77 -15.01
C LYS A 188 20.30 -4.24 -16.43
N GLY A 189 20.35 -2.92 -16.57
CA GLY A 189 20.61 -2.24 -17.86
C GLY A 189 19.38 -2.06 -18.75
N ASP A 190 18.23 -2.66 -18.38
CA ASP A 190 16.93 -2.47 -19.05
C ASP A 190 16.09 -1.40 -18.32
N LEU A 191 16.73 -0.51 -17.56
CA LEU A 191 16.04 0.62 -16.92
C LEU A 191 15.53 1.55 -18.04
N PRO A 192 14.19 1.67 -18.22
CA PRO A 192 13.68 2.56 -19.26
C PRO A 192 14.08 4.02 -18.94
N ILE A 193 14.18 4.86 -19.98
CA ILE A 193 14.75 6.22 -19.86
C ILE A 193 14.02 7.05 -18.79
N ASN A 194 12.71 6.87 -18.65
CA ASN A 194 11.86 7.47 -17.61
C ASN A 194 12.22 7.03 -16.18
N TRP A 195 12.76 5.83 -15.97
CA TRP A 195 13.18 5.35 -14.64
C TRP A 195 14.58 5.84 -14.26
N ASN A 196 15.35 6.33 -15.22
CA ASN A 196 16.72 6.84 -15.01
C ASN A 196 16.77 8.28 -14.50
N ILE A 197 15.71 9.07 -14.66
CA ILE A 197 15.64 10.45 -14.17
C ILE A 197 14.93 10.52 -12.80
N GLY A 198 14.54 9.36 -12.25
CA GLY A 198 13.52 9.27 -11.22
C GLY A 198 12.15 9.58 -11.83
N PRO A 199 11.06 8.92 -11.43
CA PRO A 199 9.72 9.21 -11.97
C PRO A 199 9.26 10.66 -11.69
N TYR A 200 10.02 11.43 -10.91
CA TYR A 200 9.68 12.77 -10.41
C TYR A 200 10.62 13.88 -10.88
N SER A 201 11.42 13.67 -11.93
CA SER A 201 12.24 14.75 -12.49
C SER A 201 11.35 15.84 -13.07
N SER A 202 11.77 17.10 -12.92
CA SER A 202 11.09 18.27 -13.49
C SER A 202 11.14 18.36 -15.02
N THR A 203 11.55 17.29 -15.71
CA THR A 203 11.74 17.24 -17.17
C THR A 203 10.82 16.24 -17.88
N GLY A 204 9.83 15.67 -17.19
CA GLY A 204 8.87 14.71 -17.75
C GLY A 204 7.81 15.31 -18.68
N PHE A 205 8.18 15.80 -19.86
CA PHE A 205 7.25 16.20 -20.92
C PHE A 205 7.10 15.09 -21.97
N PHE A 206 6.57 13.93 -21.61
CA PHE A 206 5.96 12.98 -22.56
C PHE A 206 4.92 12.12 -21.83
N ALA A 207 3.82 12.74 -21.41
CA ALA A 207 2.57 12.02 -21.19
C ALA A 207 1.88 11.86 -22.55
N ASN A 208 1.42 10.64 -22.83
CA ASN A 208 0.81 10.21 -24.08
C ASN A 208 -0.34 11.13 -24.51
N LYS A 209 -0.33 11.52 -25.79
CA LYS A 209 -1.49 12.07 -26.49
C LYS A 209 -2.51 10.95 -26.70
N GLU A 210 -3.70 11.11 -26.14
CA GLU A 210 -4.90 10.52 -26.71
C GLU A 210 -5.50 11.49 -27.75
N GLY A 211 -5.82 10.95 -28.93
CA GLY A 211 -6.79 11.48 -29.90
C GLY A 211 -6.44 12.78 -30.62
N LEU A 212 -6.15 12.71 -31.93
CA LEU A 212 -6.74 13.59 -32.97
C LEU A 212 -6.19 13.23 -34.36
N ASP A 213 -7.14 13.04 -35.27
CA ASP A 213 -6.96 12.90 -36.71
C ASP A 213 -6.11 14.04 -37.33
N SER A 214 -5.44 13.70 -38.44
CA SER A 214 -4.68 14.56 -39.35
C SER A 214 -5.41 15.82 -39.84
N PRO A 215 -4.78 16.70 -40.64
CA PRO A 215 -3.44 17.30 -40.53
C PRO A 215 -3.50 18.84 -40.75
N THR A 216 -2.60 19.64 -40.19
CA THR A 216 -2.19 20.92 -40.84
C THR A 216 -0.97 21.56 -40.16
N THR A 217 0.11 21.62 -40.94
CA THR A 217 1.00 22.77 -41.24
C THR A 217 1.56 23.67 -40.13
N ILE A 218 2.86 23.98 -40.28
CA ILE A 218 3.61 25.24 -40.01
C ILE A 218 5.04 24.80 -39.59
N LEU A 219 6.18 25.16 -40.20
CA LEU A 219 6.55 26.00 -41.35
C LEU A 219 7.90 25.43 -41.84
N VAL A 220 7.98 25.08 -43.12
CA VAL A 220 9.23 24.71 -43.79
C VAL A 220 9.91 26.01 -44.23
N LYS A 221 11.14 26.27 -43.76
CA LYS A 221 12.06 27.17 -44.48
C LYS A 221 12.66 26.38 -45.64
N GLU A 222 12.45 26.90 -46.84
CA GLU A 222 12.90 26.32 -48.11
C GLU A 222 14.42 26.21 -48.20
N GLY A 223 14.89 25.00 -48.48
CA GLY A 223 16.22 24.67 -48.99
C GLY A 223 16.12 23.33 -49.71
N LYS A 224 16.43 23.30 -51.02
CA LYS A 224 16.28 22.14 -51.93
C LYS A 224 17.17 20.94 -51.53
N PRO A 225 16.85 19.71 -52.02
CA PRO A 225 17.22 18.46 -51.37
C PRO A 225 18.57 17.90 -51.84
N GLU A 226 19.41 17.48 -50.90
CA GLU A 226 20.43 16.47 -51.15
C GLU A 226 20.06 15.18 -50.43
N SER A 227 19.92 14.12 -51.21
CA SER A 227 19.70 12.75 -50.76
C SER A 227 20.89 12.25 -49.96
N LYS A 228 20.74 12.11 -48.65
CA LYS A 228 21.56 11.21 -47.83
C LYS A 228 20.66 10.34 -46.98
N SER A 229 20.70 9.04 -47.25
CA SER A 229 20.15 7.98 -46.40
C SER A 229 20.92 7.97 -45.07
N GLY A 230 20.55 8.86 -44.14
CA GLY A 230 21.03 8.83 -42.77
C GLY A 230 20.16 7.90 -41.95
N SER A 231 20.69 6.71 -41.62
CA SER A 231 20.11 5.93 -40.52
C SER A 231 20.21 6.78 -39.26
N TYR A 232 19.09 7.26 -38.73
CA TYR A 232 19.04 7.83 -37.38
C TYR A 232 19.27 6.69 -36.39
N SER A 233 20.54 6.41 -36.09
CA SER A 233 20.88 5.56 -34.95
C SER A 233 20.58 6.35 -33.69
N TYR A 234 19.45 6.07 -33.04
CA TYR A 234 19.26 6.46 -31.64
C TYR A 234 20.31 5.73 -30.82
N SER A 235 21.37 6.45 -30.43
CA SER A 235 22.33 5.96 -29.45
C SER A 235 21.61 5.90 -28.10
N ILE A 236 21.22 4.68 -27.70
CA ILE A 236 20.69 4.42 -26.37
C ILE A 236 21.82 4.71 -25.37
N LYS A 237 21.80 5.91 -24.76
CA LYS A 237 22.62 6.18 -23.57
C LYS A 237 22.11 5.28 -22.44
N ARG A 238 22.75 4.12 -22.27
CA ARG A 238 22.58 3.25 -21.09
C ARG A 238 23.03 4.03 -19.87
N SER A 239 22.11 4.30 -18.94
CA SER A 239 22.50 4.81 -17.62
C SER A 239 23.23 3.71 -16.85
N THR A 240 24.20 4.10 -16.03
CA THR A 240 24.89 3.19 -15.12
C THR A 240 24.15 3.19 -13.78
N GLU A 241 23.48 2.07 -13.48
CA GLU A 241 22.92 1.77 -12.15
C GLU A 241 23.98 1.99 -11.06
N SER A 242 23.61 2.61 -9.93
CA SER A 242 24.53 2.78 -8.80
C SER A 242 24.93 1.43 -8.22
N ASP A 243 26.13 1.33 -7.63
CA ASP A 243 26.58 0.07 -7.01
C ASP A 243 25.68 -0.35 -5.85
N SER A 244 25.12 0.62 -5.12
CA SER A 244 24.10 0.38 -4.12
C SER A 244 22.85 -0.27 -4.70
N LEU A 245 22.31 0.23 -5.82
CA LEU A 245 21.11 -0.37 -6.42
C LEU A 245 21.40 -1.76 -7.01
N LYS A 246 22.60 -1.99 -7.55
CA LYS A 246 23.05 -3.34 -7.98
C LYS A 246 23.05 -4.32 -6.81
N THR A 247 23.63 -3.94 -5.67
CA THR A 247 23.67 -4.80 -4.47
C THR A 247 22.27 -5.07 -3.94
N LEU A 248 21.42 -4.04 -3.84
CA LEU A 248 20.03 -4.21 -3.40
C LEU A 248 19.25 -5.17 -4.33
N ARG A 249 19.47 -5.09 -5.64
CA ARG A 249 18.86 -6.02 -6.61
C ARG A 249 19.33 -7.46 -6.44
N LEU A 250 20.60 -7.69 -6.17
CA LEU A 250 21.12 -9.04 -5.91
C LEU A 250 20.49 -9.62 -4.65
N ASP A 251 20.41 -8.82 -3.59
CA ASP A 251 19.71 -9.19 -2.37
C ASP A 251 18.23 -9.47 -2.61
N PHE A 252 17.54 -8.59 -3.34
CA PHE A 252 16.12 -8.76 -3.67
C PHE A 252 15.89 -10.07 -4.43
N ASN A 253 16.69 -10.34 -5.47
CA ASN A 253 16.58 -11.59 -6.23
C ASN A 253 16.82 -12.82 -5.34
N ARG A 254 17.75 -12.76 -4.37
CA ARG A 254 18.00 -13.86 -3.44
C ARG A 254 16.79 -14.11 -2.55
N ASP A 255 16.21 -13.05 -2.00
CA ASP A 255 15.15 -13.13 -0.99
C ASP A 255 13.77 -13.36 -1.62
N PHE A 256 13.59 -13.04 -2.90
CA PHE A 256 12.32 -13.13 -3.61
C PHE A 256 11.68 -14.53 -3.59
N GLY A 257 12.48 -15.58 -3.43
CA GLY A 257 11.95 -16.94 -3.27
C GLY A 257 10.99 -17.08 -2.09
N THR A 258 11.25 -16.39 -0.98
CA THR A 258 10.36 -16.36 0.20
C THR A 258 9.10 -15.56 -0.11
N TYR A 259 9.22 -14.44 -0.81
CA TYR A 259 8.06 -13.62 -1.18
C TYR A 259 7.13 -14.36 -2.15
N VAL A 260 7.68 -15.20 -3.03
CA VAL A 260 6.85 -16.09 -3.86
C VAL A 260 6.10 -17.13 -3.02
N ASP A 261 6.67 -17.61 -1.91
CA ASP A 261 5.92 -18.49 -1.00
C ASP A 261 4.76 -17.75 -0.32
N ASN A 262 4.94 -16.48 0.06
CA ASN A 262 3.88 -15.62 0.61
C ASN A 262 2.78 -15.35 -0.43
N LEU A 263 3.17 -15.07 -1.68
CA LEU A 263 2.25 -14.86 -2.79
C LEU A 263 1.46 -16.12 -3.17
N LEU A 264 2.00 -17.30 -2.87
CA LEU A 264 1.39 -18.62 -3.08
C LEU A 264 0.82 -19.22 -1.77
N ALA A 265 0.69 -18.41 -0.71
CA ALA A 265 0.17 -18.89 0.57
C ALA A 265 -1.21 -19.58 0.48
N PRO A 266 -2.18 -19.13 -0.36
CA PRO A 266 -3.44 -19.86 -0.53
C PRO A 266 -3.25 -21.30 -1.02
N GLU A 267 -2.44 -21.50 -2.05
CA GLU A 267 -2.18 -22.80 -2.67
C GLU A 267 -1.30 -23.70 -1.80
N ARG A 268 -0.48 -23.10 -0.92
CA ARG A 268 0.31 -23.84 0.07
C ARG A 268 -0.54 -24.29 1.26
N ARG A 269 -1.60 -23.56 1.60
CA ARG A 269 -2.50 -23.87 2.72
C ARG A 269 -3.59 -24.88 2.35
N ALA A 270 -4.02 -24.91 1.09
CA ALA A 270 -5.06 -25.81 0.62
C ALA A 270 -4.78 -26.29 -0.81
N SER A 271 -5.12 -27.55 -1.11
CA SER A 271 -4.91 -28.13 -2.45
C SER A 271 -5.80 -27.54 -3.54
N ASN A 272 -6.95 -26.97 -3.16
CA ASN A 272 -7.89 -26.34 -4.09
C ASN A 272 -8.56 -25.13 -3.40
N PRO A 273 -7.81 -24.03 -3.18
CA PRO A 273 -8.36 -22.84 -2.53
C PRO A 273 -9.46 -22.22 -3.41
N SER A 274 -10.50 -21.69 -2.78
CA SER A 274 -11.53 -20.96 -3.53
C SER A 274 -10.96 -19.66 -4.11
N ALA A 275 -11.64 -19.06 -5.09
CA ALA A 275 -11.26 -17.74 -5.61
C ALA A 275 -11.17 -16.68 -4.50
N SER A 276 -12.06 -16.76 -3.50
CA SER A 276 -12.05 -15.84 -2.36
C SER A 276 -10.86 -16.08 -1.44
N ASP A 277 -10.50 -17.35 -1.18
CA ASP A 277 -9.30 -17.69 -0.40
C ASP A 277 -8.03 -17.21 -1.09
N ILE A 278 -7.99 -17.29 -2.43
CA ILE A 278 -6.88 -16.75 -3.21
C ILE A 278 -6.82 -15.23 -3.04
N ILE A 279 -7.89 -14.51 -3.36
CA ILE A 279 -7.90 -13.02 -3.34
C ILE A 279 -7.55 -12.46 -1.96
N ASN A 280 -8.01 -13.10 -0.88
CA ASN A 280 -7.81 -12.61 0.49
C ASN A 280 -6.59 -13.23 1.19
N GLY A 281 -5.88 -14.16 0.56
CA GLY A 281 -4.98 -15.07 1.27
C GLY A 281 -3.50 -14.94 0.93
N PHE A 282 -3.11 -13.96 0.13
CA PHE A 282 -1.71 -13.70 -0.18
C PHE A 282 -1.26 -12.30 0.25
N SER A 283 0.04 -12.16 0.47
CA SER A 283 0.72 -10.89 0.68
C SER A 283 2.09 -10.95 0.01
N LEU A 284 2.67 -9.79 -0.29
CA LEU A 284 4.07 -9.74 -0.70
C LEU A 284 4.98 -9.86 0.52
N ASP A 285 4.71 -9.04 1.55
CA ASP A 285 5.38 -9.05 2.84
C ASP A 285 6.92 -9.08 2.72
N ASN A 286 7.42 -8.19 1.88
CA ASN A 286 8.85 -8.06 1.65
C ASN A 286 9.53 -7.22 2.73
N ASP A 287 10.82 -7.46 2.92
CA ASP A 287 11.64 -6.66 3.83
C ASP A 287 11.59 -5.17 3.47
N ASP A 288 11.51 -4.33 4.51
CA ASP A 288 11.40 -2.88 4.41
C ASP A 288 12.58 -2.22 3.70
N ARG A 289 13.75 -2.85 3.64
CA ARG A 289 14.92 -2.35 2.91
C ARG A 289 14.68 -2.23 1.39
N TYR A 290 13.67 -2.92 0.86
CA TYR A 290 13.30 -2.82 -0.55
C TYR A 290 12.26 -1.74 -0.80
N ASN A 291 11.51 -1.33 0.22
CA ASN A 291 10.36 -0.44 0.10
C ASN A 291 10.78 1.02 -0.13
N GLU A 292 9.98 1.74 -0.91
CA GLU A 292 10.13 3.18 -1.13
C GLU A 292 9.49 4.00 0.00
N PHE A 293 9.92 5.25 0.19
CA PHE A 293 9.31 6.17 1.16
C PHE A 293 8.04 6.85 0.64
N GLN A 294 7.61 6.50 -0.57
CA GLN A 294 6.37 6.94 -1.16
C GLN A 294 5.82 5.88 -2.10
N SER A 295 4.53 5.94 -2.36
CA SER A 295 3.88 5.18 -3.43
C SER A 295 3.01 6.13 -4.25
N ASP A 296 2.93 5.89 -5.56
CA ASP A 296 2.05 6.61 -6.45
C ASP A 296 1.21 5.65 -7.31
N ALA A 297 0.29 6.22 -8.08
CA ALA A 297 -0.65 5.47 -8.92
C ALA A 297 -0.24 5.45 -10.40
N ASN A 298 1.01 5.78 -10.71
CA ASN A 298 1.44 5.90 -12.10
C ASN A 298 1.55 4.52 -12.74
N GLU A 299 1.08 4.36 -13.98
CA GLU A 299 1.22 3.11 -14.73
C GLU A 299 2.69 2.70 -14.92
N SER A 300 3.60 3.68 -14.96
CA SER A 300 5.03 3.43 -15.04
C SER A 300 5.62 2.79 -13.77
N ASP A 301 4.84 2.70 -12.68
CA ASP A 301 5.18 2.02 -11.43
C ASP A 301 4.62 0.58 -11.35
N ASN A 302 4.05 0.07 -12.45
CA ASN A 302 3.49 -1.28 -12.48
C ASN A 302 4.60 -2.35 -12.48
N THR A 303 4.84 -2.93 -11.30
CA THR A 303 5.86 -3.97 -11.07
C THR A 303 5.56 -5.27 -11.81
N ALA A 304 4.29 -5.54 -12.15
CA ALA A 304 3.91 -6.75 -12.88
C ALA A 304 4.44 -6.76 -14.32
N ASN A 305 4.70 -5.57 -14.89
CA ASN A 305 5.33 -5.42 -16.19
C ASN A 305 6.86 -5.53 -16.15
N GLY A 306 7.46 -5.52 -14.96
CA GLY A 306 8.89 -5.65 -14.78
C GLY A 306 9.40 -6.98 -15.34
N ARG A 307 10.25 -6.95 -16.37
CA ARG A 307 10.75 -8.16 -17.06
C ARG A 307 12.05 -8.73 -16.46
N ASN A 308 12.24 -8.67 -15.14
CA ASN A 308 13.41 -9.28 -14.47
C ASN A 308 13.40 -10.81 -14.62
N LYS A 309 14.37 -11.33 -15.38
CA LYS A 309 14.49 -12.76 -15.73
C LYS A 309 14.76 -13.65 -14.52
N ASN A 310 15.50 -13.16 -13.51
CA ASN A 310 15.77 -13.94 -12.31
C ASN A 310 14.48 -14.18 -11.51
N LEU A 311 13.66 -13.14 -11.34
CA LEU A 311 12.36 -13.28 -10.66
C LEU A 311 11.45 -14.25 -11.42
N SER A 312 11.42 -14.17 -12.75
CA SER A 312 10.65 -15.12 -13.57
C SER A 312 11.12 -16.55 -13.35
N ALA A 313 12.43 -16.80 -13.33
CA ALA A 313 12.99 -18.13 -13.09
C ALA A 313 12.66 -18.65 -11.69
N ILE A 314 12.71 -17.79 -10.66
CA ILE A 314 12.34 -18.13 -9.28
C ILE A 314 10.87 -18.52 -9.21
N ILE A 315 9.97 -17.72 -9.82
CA ILE A 315 8.54 -18.01 -9.86
C ILE A 315 8.29 -19.34 -10.57
N SER A 316 8.84 -19.54 -11.78
CA SER A 316 8.68 -20.79 -12.53
C SER A 316 9.13 -22.01 -11.71
N LYS A 317 10.27 -21.92 -11.02
CA LYS A 317 10.77 -23.00 -10.16
C LYS A 317 9.79 -23.33 -9.02
N LYS A 318 9.20 -22.32 -8.39
CA LYS A 318 8.22 -22.50 -7.31
C LYS A 318 6.91 -23.10 -7.82
N LEU A 319 6.41 -22.63 -8.96
CA LEU A 319 5.21 -23.20 -9.60
C LEU A 319 5.41 -24.67 -9.97
N THR A 320 6.56 -25.03 -10.55
CA THR A 320 6.90 -26.44 -10.83
C THR A 320 6.98 -27.27 -9.55
N ALA A 321 7.63 -26.76 -8.50
CA ALA A 321 7.76 -27.49 -7.23
C ALA A 321 6.41 -27.76 -6.53
N LEU A 322 5.41 -26.91 -6.77
CA LEU A 322 4.05 -27.07 -6.25
C LEU A 322 3.09 -27.77 -7.22
N ASN A 323 3.58 -28.25 -8.37
CA ASN A 323 2.75 -28.86 -9.43
C ASN A 323 1.62 -27.94 -9.95
N LEU A 324 1.85 -26.62 -9.96
CA LEU A 324 0.88 -25.62 -10.42
C LEU A 324 1.05 -25.33 -11.92
N SER A 325 0.86 -26.35 -12.77
CA SER A 325 1.16 -26.26 -14.21
C SER A 325 0.24 -25.32 -14.99
N ASN A 326 -0.95 -25.00 -14.46
CA ASN A 326 -1.88 -24.03 -15.05
C ASN A 326 -1.61 -22.59 -14.60
N TYR A 327 -0.71 -22.36 -13.64
CA TYR A 327 -0.31 -21.03 -13.22
C TYR A 327 0.78 -20.47 -14.13
N SER A 328 0.69 -19.18 -14.42
CA SER A 328 1.72 -18.45 -15.18
C SER A 328 2.58 -17.59 -14.25
N VAL A 329 3.79 -17.26 -14.72
CA VAL A 329 4.65 -16.27 -14.05
C VAL A 329 3.95 -14.91 -13.94
N GLN A 330 3.14 -14.55 -14.94
CA GLN A 330 2.43 -13.27 -14.96
C GLN A 330 1.37 -13.19 -13.85
N MET A 331 0.68 -14.28 -13.54
CA MET A 331 -0.29 -14.33 -12.44
C MET A 331 0.37 -13.98 -11.09
N ILE A 332 1.56 -14.53 -10.83
CA ILE A 332 2.27 -14.27 -9.56
C ILE A 332 2.83 -12.84 -9.51
N ARG A 333 3.23 -12.30 -10.67
CA ARG A 333 3.59 -10.88 -10.79
C ARG A 333 2.41 -9.95 -10.53
N ASN A 334 1.23 -10.31 -11.03
CA ASN A 334 0.00 -9.56 -10.78
C ASN A 334 -0.38 -9.61 -9.29
N ARG A 335 -0.14 -10.72 -8.58
CA ARG A 335 -0.31 -10.78 -7.12
C ARG A 335 0.63 -9.82 -6.39
N ALA A 336 1.91 -9.78 -6.79
CA ALA A 336 2.86 -8.84 -6.20
C ALA A 336 2.43 -7.39 -6.43
N GLU A 337 2.02 -7.05 -7.66
CA GLU A 337 1.53 -5.71 -8.00
C GLU A 337 0.27 -5.36 -7.20
N ALA A 338 -0.68 -6.28 -7.03
CA ALA A 338 -1.92 -6.04 -6.29
C ALA A 338 -1.69 -5.58 -4.84
N MET A 339 -0.51 -5.82 -4.27
CA MET A 339 -0.13 -5.39 -2.92
C MET A 339 0.47 -3.98 -2.87
N SER A 340 0.84 -3.40 -4.01
CA SER A 340 1.23 -1.99 -4.10
C SER A 340 -0.01 -1.08 -4.11
N CYS A 341 0.17 0.21 -3.85
CA CYS A 341 -0.95 1.15 -3.94
C CYS A 341 -1.47 1.25 -5.37
N GLY A 342 -0.57 1.41 -6.35
CA GLY A 342 -0.91 1.44 -7.77
C GLY A 342 -1.66 0.19 -8.21
N GLY A 343 -1.25 -0.99 -7.76
CA GLY A 343 -1.93 -2.25 -8.10
C GLY A 343 -3.30 -2.39 -7.49
N CYS A 344 -3.44 -2.15 -6.18
CA CYS A 344 -4.72 -2.26 -5.48
C CYS A 344 -5.78 -1.30 -6.06
N HIS A 345 -5.37 -0.07 -6.40
CA HIS A 345 -6.27 0.97 -6.87
C HIS A 345 -6.44 1.01 -8.40
N HIS A 346 -5.45 0.58 -9.19
CA HIS A 346 -5.47 0.79 -10.64
C HIS A 346 -4.93 -0.42 -11.43
N ASN A 347 -3.62 -0.69 -11.31
CA ASN A 347 -2.87 -1.54 -12.24
C ASN A 347 -3.30 -3.01 -12.23
N SER A 348 -3.87 -3.50 -11.12
CA SER A 348 -4.34 -4.88 -11.00
C SER A 348 -5.84 -5.04 -11.24
N ASN A 349 -6.60 -3.97 -11.54
CA ASN A 349 -8.03 -4.10 -11.81
C ASN A 349 -8.27 -5.14 -12.92
N ASN A 350 -8.96 -6.24 -12.58
CA ASN A 350 -9.25 -7.35 -13.49
C ASN A 350 -8.04 -8.13 -14.00
N ALA A 351 -6.84 -7.93 -13.44
CA ALA A 351 -5.65 -8.71 -13.78
C ALA A 351 -5.83 -10.16 -13.31
N GLU A 352 -5.47 -11.12 -14.15
CA GLU A 352 -5.55 -12.53 -13.79
C GLU A 352 -4.45 -12.87 -12.76
N ILE A 353 -4.84 -13.36 -11.58
CA ILE A 353 -3.95 -13.67 -10.44
C ILE A 353 -3.89 -15.16 -10.12
N ALA A 354 -4.80 -15.95 -10.68
CA ALA A 354 -4.78 -17.41 -10.71
C ALA A 354 -5.62 -17.87 -11.91
N PRO A 355 -5.55 -19.15 -12.30
CA PRO A 355 -6.35 -19.68 -13.40
C PRO A 355 -7.85 -19.41 -13.21
N ASN A 356 -8.44 -18.59 -14.09
CA ASN A 356 -9.84 -18.14 -14.01
C ASN A 356 -10.19 -17.32 -12.75
N VAL A 357 -9.20 -16.72 -12.09
CA VAL A 357 -9.40 -15.83 -10.95
C VAL A 357 -8.75 -14.49 -11.25
N ASN A 358 -9.57 -13.46 -11.30
CA ASN A 358 -9.14 -12.10 -11.56
C ASN A 358 -9.17 -11.28 -10.27
N TRP A 359 -8.18 -10.41 -10.11
CA TRP A 359 -8.17 -9.44 -9.02
C TRP A 359 -9.40 -8.52 -9.14
N PRO A 360 -10.14 -8.30 -8.05
CA PRO A 360 -11.40 -7.57 -8.11
C PRO A 360 -11.18 -6.09 -8.42
N LYS A 361 -12.18 -5.46 -9.05
CA LYS A 361 -12.11 -4.07 -9.48
C LYS A 361 -12.37 -3.08 -8.33
N SER A 362 -11.59 -2.02 -8.31
CA SER A 362 -11.94 -0.75 -7.63
C SER A 362 -13.13 -0.06 -8.32
N GLY A 363 -13.64 1.03 -7.72
CA GLY A 363 -14.68 1.89 -8.29
C GLY A 363 -14.06 3.11 -8.94
N ASP A 364 -13.32 2.91 -10.03
CA ASP A 364 -12.61 3.95 -10.78
C ASP A 364 -11.51 4.64 -9.97
N PHE A 365 -10.47 3.87 -9.63
CA PHE A 365 -9.33 4.24 -8.77
C PHE A 365 -9.61 4.17 -7.26
N VAL A 366 -10.79 4.58 -6.79
CA VAL A 366 -11.10 4.58 -5.36
C VAL A 366 -11.85 3.32 -4.92
N HIS A 367 -11.72 2.93 -3.65
CA HIS A 367 -12.52 1.86 -3.08
C HIS A 367 -13.81 2.36 -2.41
N VAL A 368 -13.84 3.63 -2.02
CA VAL A 368 -15.00 4.34 -1.47
C VAL A 368 -15.03 5.71 -2.13
N ASP A 369 -16.13 6.04 -2.81
CA ASP A 369 -16.31 7.36 -3.44
C ASP A 369 -16.74 8.43 -2.42
N GLU A 370 -16.95 9.66 -2.89
CA GLU A 370 -17.33 10.79 -2.04
C GLU A 370 -18.77 10.70 -1.52
N GLN A 371 -19.60 9.85 -2.12
CA GLN A 371 -20.97 9.57 -1.71
C GLN A 371 -21.03 8.39 -0.72
N GLY A 372 -19.89 7.70 -0.50
CA GLY A 372 -19.80 6.52 0.36
C GLY A 372 -20.13 5.21 -0.36
N THR A 373 -20.22 5.21 -1.69
CA THR A 373 -20.41 3.99 -2.48
C THR A 373 -19.15 3.13 -2.42
N LEU A 374 -19.33 1.85 -2.12
CA LEU A 374 -18.24 0.90 -2.00
C LEU A 374 -17.96 0.22 -3.35
N SER A 375 -16.68 0.04 -3.67
CA SER A 375 -16.24 -0.67 -4.88
C SER A 375 -16.64 -2.16 -4.88
N PRO A 376 -16.71 -2.81 -6.06
CA PRO A 376 -16.94 -4.25 -6.17
C PRO A 376 -15.94 -5.09 -5.36
N ALA A 377 -14.68 -4.67 -5.30
CA ALA A 377 -13.66 -5.35 -4.48
C ALA A 377 -14.00 -5.36 -2.98
N LEU A 378 -14.49 -4.23 -2.44
CA LEU A 378 -14.91 -4.17 -1.05
C LEU A 378 -16.14 -5.03 -0.79
N ILE A 379 -17.20 -4.84 -1.58
CA ILE A 379 -18.50 -5.49 -1.36
C ILE A 379 -18.40 -7.01 -1.53
N ASN A 380 -17.70 -7.47 -2.57
CA ASN A 380 -17.76 -8.87 -2.98
C ASN A 380 -16.61 -9.73 -2.44
N GLN A 381 -15.50 -9.12 -2.00
CA GLN A 381 -14.30 -9.87 -1.59
C GLN A 381 -13.84 -9.49 -0.17
N PHE A 382 -13.43 -8.24 0.03
CA PHE A 382 -12.69 -7.88 1.24
C PHE A 382 -13.57 -7.72 2.49
N LEU A 383 -14.75 -7.09 2.40
CA LEU A 383 -15.63 -6.95 3.55
C LEU A 383 -16.23 -8.29 4.01
N PRO A 384 -16.71 -9.17 3.11
CA PRO A 384 -17.15 -10.51 3.51
C PRO A 384 -16.06 -11.33 4.21
N ALA A 385 -14.82 -11.31 3.71
CA ALA A 385 -13.71 -12.00 4.34
C ALA A 385 -13.40 -11.45 5.75
N ARG A 386 -13.42 -10.12 5.92
CA ARG A 386 -13.24 -9.49 7.24
C ARG A 386 -14.38 -9.80 8.20
N GLU A 387 -15.62 -9.85 7.71
CA GLU A 387 -16.77 -10.26 8.53
C GLU A 387 -16.61 -11.70 9.04
N ALA A 388 -16.19 -12.63 8.18
CA ALA A 388 -15.93 -14.02 8.56
C ALA A 388 -14.85 -14.12 9.65
N LEU A 389 -13.76 -13.36 9.52
CA LEU A 389 -12.70 -13.28 10.54
C LEU A 389 -13.21 -12.72 11.86
N LEU A 390 -13.99 -11.63 11.83
CA LEU A 390 -14.57 -11.06 13.04
C LEU A 390 -15.52 -12.05 13.73
N LYS A 391 -16.31 -12.81 12.96
CA LYS A 391 -17.18 -13.88 13.50
C LYS A 391 -16.38 -15.00 14.15
N ASP A 392 -15.21 -15.37 13.63
CA ASP A 392 -14.35 -16.40 14.24
C ASP A 392 -13.86 -15.96 15.64
N PHE A 393 -13.43 -14.71 15.78
CA PHE A 393 -13.07 -14.13 17.09
C PHE A 393 -14.20 -14.17 18.10
N LEU A 394 -15.44 -14.06 17.63
CA LEU A 394 -16.64 -14.12 18.46
C LEU A 394 -17.06 -15.56 18.80
N ARG A 395 -16.58 -16.57 18.05
CA ARG A 395 -17.06 -17.96 18.12
C ARG A 395 -16.38 -18.84 19.19
N LYS A 396 -15.44 -18.31 19.99
CA LYS A 396 -14.73 -19.09 21.03
C LYS A 396 -15.15 -18.79 22.48
N THR A 397 -16.39 -18.35 22.71
CA THR A 397 -16.89 -18.00 24.06
C THR A 397 -18.21 -18.67 24.44
N THR A 398 -18.75 -19.56 23.60
CA THR A 398 -20.04 -20.24 23.87
C THR A 398 -19.92 -21.69 24.32
N GLU A 399 -18.71 -22.24 24.50
CA GLU A 399 -18.52 -23.63 24.99
C GLU A 399 -18.25 -23.74 26.50
N GLU A 400 -18.33 -22.64 27.26
CA GLU A 400 -18.31 -22.70 28.74
C GLU A 400 -19.54 -22.02 29.36
N ILE A 401 -20.74 -22.41 28.93
CA ILE A 401 -21.94 -22.40 29.79
C ILE A 401 -22.84 -23.55 29.33
N VAL A 402 -22.53 -24.77 29.76
CA VAL A 402 -23.52 -25.83 29.94
C VAL A 402 -23.27 -26.39 31.34
N GLU A 403 -24.32 -26.30 32.16
CA GLU A 403 -24.49 -26.59 33.60
C GLU A 403 -23.44 -27.45 34.32
#